data_AF-A0A2N3E296-F1
#
_entry.id   AF-A0A2N3E296-F1
#
_cell.length_a   1.000
_cell.length_b   1.000
_cell.length_c   1.000
_cell.angle_alpha   90.00
_cell.angle_beta   90.00
_cell.angle_gamma   90.00
#
_symmetry.space_group_name_H-M   'P 1'
#
loop_
_entity.id
_entity.type
_entity.pdbx_description
1 polymer ?
#
loop_
_entity_poly.entity_id
_entity_poly.type
_entity_poly.pdbx_seq_one_letter_code
_entity_poly.pdbx_strand_id
1 'polypeptide(L)'
;MSIAIREFVVNRPNYDQTKWVDRSTEVENGQILVEIEKFALTANNITYAVAGDMLNYWSFFPAEEGWGKIPVWGFARIVQSKCEGFSEGERIYGYLPMATHLVMQPEKVSAGSFLDLYKQRRELHPVYNSYTRVTGARPYEDLEPVLRPLYTTSFLIDDWLADNDFFGAKQVLVLSASSKTGLGLAYGLHRRRPSGPEVVGLTSPGNKAFVEGLGYYDKAVTYGNVAALDARVPTAVVDFAGDGEVLAAVHRHFGDRIVESTTVGLSHKDAPRAPADLPGAKPRFFFAPDQMKKRSDELGRDGFERMLAEGWHAFAEAAGAWIKIERGKGEDAIARVYTDMLAGKINPAIGHILGFK
;
A
#
# COMPACT_ATOMS: atom_id res chain seq x y z
N MET A 1 9.81 -15.57 31.58
CA MET A 1 9.45 -14.23 32.11
C MET A 1 8.41 -13.68 31.16
N SER A 2 7.28 -13.23 31.71
CA SER A 2 6.23 -12.62 30.92
C SER A 2 6.64 -11.22 30.46
N ILE A 3 6.34 -10.90 29.21
CA ILE A 3 6.74 -9.67 28.52
C ILE A 3 5.49 -8.85 28.28
N ALA A 4 5.51 -7.59 28.72
CA ALA A 4 4.42 -6.66 28.48
C ALA A 4 4.43 -6.16 27.03
N ILE A 5 3.28 -6.24 26.37
CA ILE A 5 3.04 -5.66 25.05
C ILE A 5 1.93 -4.62 25.19
N ARG A 6 2.25 -3.41 24.79
CA ARG A 6 1.29 -2.34 24.56
C ARG A 6 0.78 -2.37 23.12
N GLU A 7 -0.53 -2.41 22.91
CA GLU A 7 -1.16 -2.47 21.58
C GLU A 7 -2.17 -1.33 21.38
N PHE A 8 -2.15 -0.72 20.19
CA PHE A 8 -3.19 0.21 19.75
C PHE A 8 -4.30 -0.56 19.03
N VAL A 9 -5.54 -0.42 19.50
CA VAL A 9 -6.69 -1.10 18.91
C VAL A 9 -7.79 -0.11 18.54
N VAL A 10 -8.51 -0.46 17.47
CA VAL A 10 -9.60 0.34 16.90
C VAL A 10 -10.91 -0.43 17.01
N ASN A 11 -11.99 0.25 17.40
CA ASN A 11 -13.33 -0.33 17.45
C ASN A 11 -13.85 -0.56 16.03
N ARG A 12 -14.19 -1.81 15.68
CA ARG A 12 -14.54 -2.16 14.29
C ARG A 12 -15.87 -1.52 13.84
N PRO A 13 -16.94 -1.49 14.68
CA PRO A 13 -18.12 -0.69 14.39
C PRO A 13 -17.91 0.82 14.26
N ASN A 14 -16.96 1.39 15.02
CA ASN A 14 -16.72 2.83 15.06
C ASN A 14 -15.22 3.17 15.09
N TYR A 15 -14.64 3.46 13.92
CA TYR A 15 -13.21 3.69 13.76
C TYR A 15 -12.66 4.93 14.50
N ASP A 16 -13.51 5.86 14.92
CA ASP A 16 -13.10 7.01 15.74
C ASP A 16 -12.76 6.60 17.18
N GLN A 17 -13.28 5.46 17.63
CA GLN A 17 -13.01 4.95 18.97
C GLN A 17 -11.76 4.06 18.95
N THR A 18 -10.74 4.51 19.67
CA THR A 18 -9.48 3.81 19.83
C THR A 18 -9.12 3.67 21.29
N LYS A 19 -8.36 2.64 21.63
CA LYS A 19 -7.82 2.47 22.98
C LYS A 19 -6.45 1.81 22.91
N TRP A 20 -5.71 1.97 24.00
CA TRP A 20 -4.49 1.23 24.25
C TRP A 20 -4.77 0.08 25.21
N VAL A 21 -4.26 -1.09 24.90
CA VAL A 21 -4.41 -2.30 25.73
C VAL A 21 -3.05 -2.85 26.12
N ASP A 22 -2.97 -3.32 27.36
CA ASP A 22 -1.84 -4.08 27.87
C ASP A 22 -2.11 -5.56 27.73
N ARG A 23 -1.12 -6.26 27.22
CA ARG A 23 -1.09 -7.72 27.14
C ARG A 23 0.21 -8.21 27.74
N SER A 24 0.20 -9.43 28.22
CA SER A 24 1.43 -10.13 28.59
C SER A 24 1.60 -11.38 27.73
N THR A 25 2.83 -11.72 27.39
CA THR A 25 3.14 -12.87 26.55
C THR A 25 4.43 -13.55 26.99
N GLU A 26 4.63 -14.80 26.58
CA GLU A 26 5.88 -15.52 26.77
C GLU A 26 6.39 -16.01 25.42
N VAL A 27 7.70 -16.18 25.31
CA VAL A 27 8.35 -16.80 24.15
C VAL A 27 8.52 -18.29 24.42
N GLU A 28 7.92 -19.12 23.58
CA GLU A 28 8.03 -20.58 23.63
C GLU A 28 9.15 -21.08 22.71
N ASN A 29 9.44 -22.39 22.75
CA ASN A 29 10.44 -23.00 21.87
C ASN A 29 10.05 -22.81 20.40
N GLY A 30 11.02 -22.45 19.55
CA GLY A 30 10.79 -22.13 18.14
C GLY A 30 10.25 -20.73 17.87
N GLN A 31 10.01 -19.91 18.90
CA GLN A 31 9.52 -18.54 18.75
C GLN A 31 10.61 -17.49 18.92
N ILE A 32 10.36 -16.32 18.36
CA ILE A 32 11.12 -15.09 18.58
C ILE A 32 10.16 -14.01 19.08
N LEU A 33 10.66 -13.09 19.90
CA LEU A 33 10.00 -11.83 20.20
C LEU A 33 10.72 -10.71 19.44
N VAL A 34 9.94 -9.91 18.71
CA VAL A 34 10.45 -8.71 18.05
C VAL A 34 9.89 -7.46 18.70
N GLU A 35 10.74 -6.47 18.92
CA GLU A 35 10.39 -5.09 19.25
C GLU A 35 10.18 -4.30 17.97
N ILE A 36 9.03 -3.65 17.83
CA ILE A 36 8.72 -2.84 16.64
C ILE A 36 9.43 -1.49 16.78
N GLU A 37 10.42 -1.27 15.91
CA GLU A 37 11.27 -0.06 15.94
C GLU A 37 10.53 1.13 15.32
N LYS A 38 9.95 0.91 14.14
CA LYS A 38 9.21 1.93 13.39
C LYS A 38 8.28 1.31 12.36
N PHE A 39 7.21 2.01 12.04
CA PHE A 39 6.26 1.61 11.00
C PHE A 39 5.69 2.84 10.29
N ALA A 40 5.17 2.63 9.08
CA ALA A 40 4.48 3.69 8.35
C ALA A 40 2.97 3.67 8.63
N LEU A 41 2.38 4.87 8.72
CA LEU A 41 0.94 5.06 8.67
C LEU A 41 0.57 5.91 7.46
N THR A 42 -0.34 5.39 6.65
CA THR A 42 -0.78 5.95 5.37
C THR A 42 -2.30 5.81 5.23
N ALA A 43 -2.88 6.47 4.23
CA ALA A 43 -4.31 6.33 3.90
C ALA A 43 -4.73 4.85 3.72
N ASN A 44 -3.85 4.03 3.16
CA ASN A 44 -4.09 2.61 2.91
C ASN A 44 -4.32 1.80 4.20
N ASN A 45 -3.80 2.27 5.35
CA ASN A 45 -4.08 1.63 6.64
C ASN A 45 -5.53 1.84 7.09
N ILE A 46 -6.17 2.95 6.70
CA ILE A 46 -7.61 3.16 6.93
C ILE A 46 -8.42 2.20 6.06
N THR A 47 -8.01 1.96 4.82
CA THR A 47 -8.63 0.94 3.95
C THR A 47 -8.59 -0.45 4.58
N TYR A 48 -7.51 -0.81 5.29
CA TYR A 48 -7.45 -2.09 6.01
C TYR A 48 -8.48 -2.19 7.14
N ALA A 49 -8.77 -1.09 7.83
CA ALA A 49 -9.83 -1.07 8.83
C ALA A 49 -11.21 -1.21 8.19
N VAL A 50 -11.47 -0.42 7.15
CA VAL A 50 -12.76 -0.37 6.42
C VAL A 50 -13.09 -1.71 5.77
N ALA A 51 -12.14 -2.31 5.06
CA ALA A 51 -12.33 -3.57 4.35
C ALA A 51 -12.03 -4.79 5.23
N GLY A 52 -11.81 -4.60 6.54
CA GLY A 52 -11.21 -5.62 7.38
C GLY A 52 -12.01 -6.91 7.52
N ASP A 53 -13.34 -6.84 7.55
CA ASP A 53 -14.20 -8.03 7.58
C ASP A 53 -14.33 -8.67 6.19
N MET A 54 -14.48 -7.84 5.14
CA MET A 54 -14.65 -8.32 3.76
C MET A 54 -13.39 -8.98 3.19
N LEU A 55 -12.21 -8.46 3.52
CA LEU A 55 -10.91 -8.95 3.06
C LEU A 55 -10.13 -9.67 4.15
N ASN A 56 -10.76 -9.93 5.29
CA ASN A 56 -10.21 -10.69 6.41
C ASN A 56 -8.94 -10.08 7.06
N TYR A 57 -8.68 -8.78 6.90
CA TYR A 57 -7.51 -8.11 7.48
C TYR A 57 -7.48 -8.15 9.02
N TRP A 58 -8.64 -8.20 9.67
CA TRP A 58 -8.72 -8.28 11.14
C TRP A 58 -8.16 -9.58 11.71
N SER A 59 -8.10 -10.65 10.91
CA SER A 59 -7.55 -11.94 11.35
C SER A 59 -6.02 -11.93 11.44
N PHE A 60 -5.34 -10.97 10.79
CA PHE A 60 -3.88 -10.97 10.67
C PHE A 60 -3.21 -10.83 12.04
N PHE A 61 -3.82 -9.99 12.90
CA PHE A 61 -3.41 -9.74 14.28
C PHE A 61 -4.66 -9.66 15.17
N PRO A 62 -5.12 -10.79 15.75
CA PRO A 62 -6.33 -10.84 16.56
C PRO A 62 -6.28 -9.92 17.79
N ALA A 63 -7.43 -9.32 18.08
CA ALA A 63 -7.72 -8.51 19.26
C ALA A 63 -9.02 -9.00 19.92
N GLU A 64 -9.39 -8.39 21.03
CA GLU A 64 -10.68 -8.63 21.70
C GLU A 64 -11.87 -8.47 20.75
N GLU A 65 -12.98 -9.13 21.07
CA GLU A 65 -14.21 -9.01 20.30
C GLU A 65 -14.64 -7.53 20.16
N GLY A 66 -15.06 -7.15 18.96
CA GLY A 66 -15.41 -5.75 18.63
C GLY A 66 -14.21 -4.84 18.36
N TRP A 67 -12.98 -5.27 18.65
CA TRP A 67 -11.75 -4.48 18.45
C TRP A 67 -10.84 -5.11 17.40
N GLY A 68 -10.07 -4.30 16.68
CA GLY A 68 -9.15 -4.73 15.64
C GLY A 68 -7.78 -4.06 15.74
N LYS A 69 -6.75 -4.74 15.26
CA LYS A 69 -5.41 -4.17 15.08
C LYS A 69 -5.17 -3.90 13.62
N ILE A 70 -4.95 -2.63 13.29
CA ILE A 70 -4.62 -2.25 11.93
C ILE A 70 -3.18 -2.69 11.65
N PRO A 71 -2.96 -3.51 10.61
CA PRO A 71 -1.62 -3.91 10.24
C PRO A 71 -0.88 -2.79 9.50
N VAL A 72 0.44 -2.73 9.68
CA VAL A 72 1.34 -1.68 9.20
C VAL A 72 2.62 -2.29 8.64
N TRP A 73 3.25 -1.64 7.66
CA TRP A 73 4.59 -2.05 7.21
C TRP A 73 5.65 -1.35 8.05
N GLY A 74 6.69 -2.08 8.44
CA GLY A 74 7.70 -1.52 9.33
C GLY A 74 8.89 -2.43 9.58
N PHE A 75 9.74 -1.95 10.48
CA PHE A 75 10.94 -2.63 10.95
C PHE A 75 10.78 -3.05 12.39
N ALA A 76 11.31 -4.22 12.71
CA ALA A 76 11.38 -4.73 14.05
C ALA A 76 12.76 -5.35 14.32
N ARG A 77 13.15 -5.42 15.58
CA ARG A 77 14.39 -6.03 16.05
C ARG A 77 14.08 -7.21 16.95
N ILE A 78 14.77 -8.32 16.78
CA ILE A 78 14.67 -9.47 17.68
C ILE A 78 15.26 -9.07 19.03
N VAL A 79 14.45 -9.15 20.09
CA VAL A 79 14.85 -8.84 21.47
C VAL A 79 14.88 -10.05 22.38
N GLN A 80 14.33 -11.17 21.93
CA GLN A 80 14.46 -12.47 22.59
C GLN A 80 14.28 -13.58 21.55
N SER A 81 15.12 -14.62 21.61
CA SER A 81 15.00 -15.78 20.71
C SER A 81 15.04 -17.10 21.46
N LYS A 82 14.11 -17.99 21.11
CA LYS A 82 14.17 -19.44 21.40
C LYS A 82 14.06 -20.26 20.10
N CYS A 83 14.43 -19.65 18.99
CA CYS A 83 14.38 -20.24 17.66
C CYS A 83 15.81 -20.37 17.10
N GLU A 84 16.19 -21.57 16.69
CA GLU A 84 17.50 -21.81 16.08
C GLU A 84 17.66 -20.99 14.79
N GLY A 85 18.84 -20.42 14.58
CA GLY A 85 19.13 -19.59 13.39
C GLY A 85 18.70 -18.13 13.48
N PHE A 86 18.13 -17.70 14.61
CA PHE A 86 17.76 -16.32 14.91
C PHE A 86 18.42 -15.81 16.19
N SER A 87 19.12 -14.69 16.08
CA SER A 87 19.84 -14.04 17.17
C SER A 87 19.18 -12.75 17.62
N GLU A 88 19.31 -12.41 18.90
CA GLU A 88 18.97 -11.09 19.40
C GLU A 88 19.78 -10.00 18.70
N GLY A 89 19.15 -8.86 18.41
CA GLY A 89 19.72 -7.76 17.64
C GLY A 89 19.46 -7.82 16.14
N GLU A 90 19.09 -8.98 15.57
CA GLU A 90 18.71 -9.07 14.16
C GLU A 90 17.51 -8.19 13.83
N ARG A 91 17.59 -7.46 12.71
CA ARG A 91 16.51 -6.60 12.22
C ARG A 91 15.74 -7.27 11.10
N ILE A 92 14.44 -7.09 11.10
CA ILE A 92 13.51 -7.61 10.10
C ILE A 92 12.63 -6.49 9.55
N TYR A 93 12.16 -6.69 8.32
CA TYR A 93 11.16 -5.85 7.69
C TYR A 93 9.98 -6.70 7.22
N GLY A 94 8.77 -6.22 7.48
CA GLY A 94 7.56 -6.91 7.08
C GLY A 94 6.30 -6.25 7.61
N TYR A 95 5.23 -7.02 7.65
CA TYR A 95 3.92 -6.57 8.09
C TYR A 95 3.75 -6.80 9.60
N LEU A 96 3.37 -5.78 10.34
CA LEU A 96 3.42 -5.73 11.80
C LEU A 96 2.09 -5.19 12.35
N PRO A 97 1.68 -5.51 13.59
CA PRO A 97 0.59 -4.81 14.25
C PRO A 97 1.05 -3.43 14.73
N MET A 98 0.11 -2.52 14.99
CA MET A 98 0.38 -1.31 15.79
C MET A 98 0.54 -1.68 17.28
N ALA A 99 1.67 -2.32 17.61
CA ALA A 99 2.03 -2.72 18.96
C ALA A 99 3.52 -2.54 19.23
N THR A 100 3.91 -2.50 20.50
CA THR A 100 5.33 -2.42 20.91
C THR A 100 6.14 -3.66 20.51
N HIS A 101 5.52 -4.85 20.56
CA HIS A 101 6.18 -6.11 20.27
C HIS A 101 5.25 -7.09 19.55
N LEU A 102 5.83 -8.11 18.92
CA LEU A 102 5.14 -9.23 18.31
C LEU A 102 5.90 -10.54 18.59
N VAL A 103 5.19 -11.57 19.05
CA VAL A 103 5.71 -12.95 19.08
C VAL A 103 5.46 -13.58 17.72
N MET A 104 6.50 -14.22 17.17
CA MET A 104 6.49 -14.82 15.85
C MET A 104 7.00 -16.26 15.93
N GLN A 105 6.59 -17.09 14.98
CA GLN A 105 7.09 -18.45 14.80
C GLN A 105 7.73 -18.56 13.42
N PRO A 106 9.05 -18.29 13.32
CA PRO A 106 9.76 -18.38 12.06
C PRO A 106 9.78 -19.81 11.52
N GLU A 107 9.29 -19.98 10.31
CA GLU A 107 9.33 -21.23 9.55
C GLU A 107 9.69 -20.92 8.08
N LYS A 108 10.01 -21.96 7.31
CA LYS A 108 10.45 -21.84 5.89
C LYS A 108 11.58 -20.81 5.72
N VAL A 109 12.61 -20.96 6.55
CA VAL A 109 13.71 -20.01 6.68
C VAL A 109 14.68 -20.13 5.49
N SER A 110 15.10 -18.98 4.97
CA SER A 110 16.19 -18.83 4.02
C SER A 110 17.25 -17.87 4.58
N ALA A 111 18.34 -17.65 3.83
CA ALA A 111 19.35 -16.67 4.22
C ALA A 111 18.78 -15.24 4.34
N GLY A 112 17.84 -14.86 3.47
CA GLY A 112 17.31 -13.49 3.38
C GLY A 112 15.90 -13.29 3.93
N SER A 113 15.16 -14.36 4.24
CA SER A 113 13.75 -14.24 4.63
C SER A 113 13.24 -15.46 5.39
N PHE A 114 12.05 -15.33 5.98
CA PHE A 114 11.29 -16.41 6.59
C PHE A 114 9.79 -16.11 6.53
N LEU A 115 8.94 -17.09 6.87
CA LEU A 115 7.52 -16.87 7.11
C LEU A 115 7.21 -16.92 8.60
N ASP A 116 6.33 -16.04 9.08
CA ASP A 116 5.72 -16.14 10.40
C ASP A 116 4.45 -16.99 10.33
N LEU A 117 4.54 -18.24 10.79
CA LEU A 117 3.42 -19.18 10.79
C LEU A 117 2.78 -19.33 12.17
N TYR A 118 2.93 -18.33 13.04
CA TYR A 118 2.35 -18.35 14.38
C TYR A 118 0.80 -18.31 14.32
N LYS A 119 0.18 -19.39 14.83
CA LYS A 119 -1.29 -19.54 14.93
C LYS A 119 -1.98 -19.26 13.58
N GLN A 120 -2.96 -18.36 13.55
CA GLN A 120 -3.73 -18.01 12.36
C GLN A 120 -2.89 -17.36 11.25
N ARG A 121 -1.66 -16.89 11.53
CA ARG A 121 -0.78 -16.32 10.49
C ARG A 121 -0.33 -17.35 9.47
N ARG A 122 -0.40 -18.65 9.79
CA ARG A 122 -0.13 -19.76 8.88
C ARG A 122 -1.03 -19.77 7.64
N GLU A 123 -2.28 -19.35 7.80
CA GLU A 123 -3.30 -19.39 6.74
C GLU A 123 -3.25 -18.15 5.82
N LEU A 124 -2.35 -17.20 6.10
CA LEU A 124 -2.23 -15.97 5.32
C LEU A 124 -1.46 -16.20 4.03
N HIS A 125 -1.83 -15.42 3.01
CA HIS A 125 -1.04 -15.32 1.79
C HIS A 125 0.40 -14.85 2.13
N PRO A 126 1.46 -15.42 1.51
CA PRO A 126 2.86 -15.13 1.83
C PRO A 126 3.24 -13.64 1.88
N VAL A 127 2.54 -12.81 1.11
CA VAL A 127 2.75 -11.34 1.11
C VAL A 127 2.53 -10.68 2.47
N TYR A 128 1.71 -11.28 3.36
CA TYR A 128 1.34 -10.70 4.66
C TYR A 128 2.04 -11.35 5.86
N ASN A 129 2.75 -12.46 5.66
CA ASN A 129 3.48 -13.18 6.71
C ASN A 129 4.95 -13.48 6.34
N SER A 130 5.45 -13.03 5.18
CA SER A 130 6.87 -13.08 4.84
C SER A 130 7.62 -11.88 5.40
N TYR A 131 8.78 -12.14 6.01
CA TYR A 131 9.66 -11.12 6.57
C TYR A 131 11.03 -11.21 5.93
N THR A 132 11.57 -10.04 5.57
CA THR A 132 12.94 -9.90 5.07
C THR A 132 13.89 -9.69 6.25
N ARG A 133 14.99 -10.44 6.28
CA ARG A 133 16.10 -10.21 7.21
C ARG A 133 16.93 -9.04 6.69
N VAL A 134 17.09 -8.00 7.49
CA VAL A 134 17.83 -6.80 7.12
C VAL A 134 19.31 -7.05 7.38
N THR A 135 20.04 -7.37 6.32
CA THR A 135 21.49 -7.57 6.36
C THR A 135 22.18 -6.40 5.64
N GLY A 136 23.05 -5.68 6.34
CA GLY A 136 23.78 -4.54 5.78
C GLY A 136 22.97 -3.25 5.60
N ALA A 137 23.49 -2.35 4.77
CA ALA A 137 22.89 -1.04 4.53
C ALA A 137 21.61 -1.15 3.68
N ARG A 138 20.58 -0.39 4.05
CA ARG A 138 19.29 -0.39 3.37
C ARG A 138 18.99 1.02 2.82
N PRO A 139 19.22 1.28 1.51
CA PRO A 139 18.93 2.58 0.95
C PRO A 139 17.43 2.88 1.05
N TYR A 140 17.09 4.13 1.31
CA TYR A 140 15.70 4.59 1.44
C TYR A 140 14.90 3.87 2.55
N GLU A 141 15.55 3.43 3.63
CA GLU A 141 14.93 2.65 4.72
C GLU A 141 13.61 3.25 5.24
N ASP A 142 13.54 4.59 5.36
CA ASP A 142 12.32 5.26 5.82
C ASP A 142 11.24 5.43 4.74
N LEU A 143 11.60 5.39 3.45
CA LEU A 143 10.62 5.41 2.37
C LEU A 143 9.97 4.04 2.18
N GLU A 144 10.70 2.98 2.49
CA GLU A 144 10.27 1.61 2.22
C GLU A 144 8.90 1.27 2.82
N PRO A 145 8.65 1.41 4.14
CA PRO A 145 7.33 1.10 4.70
C PRO A 145 6.23 2.06 4.20
N VAL A 146 6.59 3.27 3.74
CA VAL A 146 5.63 4.28 3.26
C VAL A 146 5.21 4.01 1.82
N LEU A 147 6.16 3.61 0.97
CA LEU A 147 5.99 3.60 -0.48
C LEU A 147 6.13 2.21 -1.09
N ARG A 148 7.06 1.35 -0.62
CA ARG A 148 7.40 0.09 -1.32
C ARG A 148 6.19 -0.84 -1.49
N PRO A 149 5.35 -1.09 -0.46
CA PRO A 149 4.16 -1.94 -0.63
C PRO A 149 3.19 -1.41 -1.70
N LEU A 150 3.02 -0.08 -1.77
CA LEU A 150 2.13 0.60 -2.71
C LEU A 150 2.75 0.67 -4.11
N TYR A 151 4.06 0.87 -4.17
CA TYR A 151 4.84 0.87 -5.40
C TYR A 151 4.79 -0.49 -6.09
N THR A 152 4.87 -1.61 -5.37
CA THR A 152 4.76 -2.94 -5.99
C THR A 152 3.47 -3.10 -6.80
N THR A 153 2.33 -2.67 -6.25
CA THR A 153 1.06 -2.66 -6.99
C THR A 153 1.13 -1.74 -8.21
N SER A 154 1.73 -0.56 -8.05
CA SER A 154 1.91 0.43 -9.12
C SER A 154 2.73 -0.12 -10.29
N PHE A 155 3.86 -0.77 -9.96
CA PHE A 155 4.76 -1.41 -10.90
C PHE A 155 4.06 -2.54 -11.68
N LEU A 156 3.28 -3.37 -10.99
CA LEU A 156 2.54 -4.46 -11.62
C LEU A 156 1.46 -3.94 -12.57
N ILE A 157 0.80 -2.83 -12.25
CA ILE A 157 -0.17 -2.20 -13.15
C ILE A 157 0.52 -1.59 -14.37
N ASP A 158 1.63 -0.88 -14.17
CA ASP A 158 2.44 -0.32 -15.27
C ASP A 158 2.93 -1.42 -16.23
N ASP A 159 3.49 -2.50 -15.68
CA ASP A 159 3.92 -3.66 -16.43
C ASP A 159 2.76 -4.33 -17.16
N TRP A 160 1.63 -4.58 -16.49
CA TRP A 160 0.44 -5.18 -17.09
C TRP A 160 -0.15 -4.34 -18.23
N LEU A 161 -0.23 -3.01 -18.06
CA LEU A 161 -0.68 -2.11 -19.12
C LEU A 161 0.24 -2.23 -20.33
N ALA A 162 1.55 -2.15 -20.12
CA ALA A 162 2.52 -2.24 -21.22
C ALA A 162 2.51 -3.62 -21.91
N ASP A 163 2.35 -4.69 -21.14
CA ASP A 163 2.25 -6.07 -21.63
C ASP A 163 1.07 -6.30 -22.58
N ASN A 164 0.01 -5.51 -22.41
CA ASN A 164 -1.20 -5.58 -23.22
C ASN A 164 -1.26 -4.44 -24.25
N ASP A 165 -0.13 -3.83 -24.59
CA ASP A 165 -0.05 -2.67 -25.51
C ASP A 165 -1.04 -1.56 -25.13
N PHE A 166 -1.17 -1.32 -23.82
CA PHE A 166 -2.10 -0.38 -23.18
C PHE A 166 -3.56 -0.57 -23.61
N PHE A 167 -3.94 -1.75 -24.10
CA PHE A 167 -5.26 -2.05 -24.67
C PHE A 167 -5.63 -1.10 -25.83
N GLY A 168 -4.61 -0.57 -26.54
CA GLY A 168 -4.77 0.41 -27.60
C GLY A 168 -5.02 1.85 -27.12
N ALA A 169 -4.92 2.10 -25.81
CA ALA A 169 -5.10 3.44 -25.26
C ALA A 169 -4.01 4.41 -25.75
N LYS A 170 -4.42 5.66 -26.00
CA LYS A 170 -3.53 6.79 -26.27
C LYS A 170 -3.35 7.68 -25.04
N GLN A 171 -4.20 7.48 -24.03
CA GLN A 171 -4.15 8.16 -22.76
C GLN A 171 -4.42 7.16 -21.62
N VAL A 172 -3.70 7.30 -20.50
CA VAL A 172 -3.99 6.63 -19.24
C VAL A 172 -4.45 7.67 -18.24
N LEU A 173 -5.69 7.52 -17.77
CA LEU A 173 -6.29 8.37 -16.75
C LEU A 173 -6.16 7.70 -15.37
N VAL A 174 -5.39 8.33 -14.48
CA VAL A 174 -5.12 7.83 -13.12
C VAL A 174 -6.01 8.58 -12.12
N LEU A 175 -7.02 7.92 -11.56
CA LEU A 175 -7.89 8.50 -10.52
C LEU A 175 -7.22 8.37 -9.16
N SER A 176 -7.40 9.38 -8.29
CA SER A 176 -6.60 9.54 -7.07
C SER A 176 -5.10 9.69 -7.38
N ALA A 177 -4.79 10.57 -8.33
CA ALA A 177 -3.43 10.83 -8.80
C ALA A 177 -2.45 11.29 -7.72
N SER A 178 -2.92 11.82 -6.60
CA SER A 178 -2.07 12.18 -5.45
C SER A 178 -1.83 11.04 -4.46
N SER A 179 -2.51 9.89 -4.61
CA SER A 179 -2.26 8.71 -3.77
C SER A 179 -0.87 8.13 -4.03
N LYS A 180 -0.24 7.55 -3.01
CA LYS A 180 1.11 6.97 -3.18
C LYS A 180 1.16 5.88 -4.26
N THR A 181 0.09 5.11 -4.43
CA THR A 181 -0.04 4.12 -5.52
C THR A 181 -0.20 4.80 -6.88
N GLY A 182 -1.07 5.82 -6.99
CA GLY A 182 -1.22 6.60 -8.22
C GLY A 182 0.09 7.28 -8.66
N LEU A 183 0.87 7.79 -7.70
CA LEU A 183 2.18 8.39 -7.94
C LEU A 183 3.21 7.39 -8.46
N GLY A 184 3.24 6.18 -7.88
CA GLY A 184 4.11 5.10 -8.36
C GLY A 184 3.79 4.71 -9.81
N LEU A 185 2.49 4.64 -10.15
CA LEU A 185 2.05 4.27 -11.49
C LEU A 185 2.41 5.37 -12.49
N ALA A 186 2.12 6.62 -12.15
CA ALA A 186 2.44 7.75 -13.01
C ALA A 186 3.95 7.89 -13.25
N TYR A 187 4.78 7.60 -12.26
CA TYR A 187 6.22 7.55 -12.44
C TYR A 187 6.64 6.44 -13.44
N GLY A 188 6.07 5.25 -13.32
CA GLY A 188 6.31 4.15 -14.27
C GLY A 188 5.92 4.53 -15.70
N LEU A 189 4.71 5.04 -15.89
CA LEU A 189 4.20 5.49 -17.19
C LEU A 189 5.03 6.64 -17.78
N HIS A 190 5.44 7.61 -16.94
CA HIS A 190 6.30 8.72 -17.34
C HIS A 190 7.63 8.23 -17.93
N ARG A 191 8.24 7.21 -17.35
CA ARG A 191 9.49 6.62 -17.85
C ARG A 191 9.36 5.92 -19.20
N ARG A 192 8.14 5.66 -19.68
CA ARG A 192 7.87 5.07 -21.00
C ARG A 192 7.74 6.10 -22.12
N ARG A 193 7.80 7.40 -21.81
CA ARG A 193 7.76 8.46 -22.81
C ARG A 193 9.01 8.46 -23.71
N PRO A 194 8.89 8.92 -24.97
CA PRO A 194 7.67 9.39 -25.64
C PRO A 194 6.81 8.26 -26.24
N SER A 195 7.26 6.99 -26.14
CA SER A 195 6.58 5.84 -26.75
C SER A 195 5.28 5.41 -26.05
N GLY A 196 5.13 5.71 -24.76
CA GLY A 196 3.95 5.41 -23.97
C GLY A 196 2.77 6.38 -24.18
N PRO A 197 1.59 6.06 -23.66
CA PRO A 197 0.41 6.93 -23.73
C PRO A 197 0.61 8.22 -22.91
N GLU A 198 -0.20 9.24 -23.23
CA GLU A 198 -0.32 10.44 -22.39
C GLU A 198 -0.83 10.05 -20.99
N VAL A 199 -0.23 10.59 -19.94
CA VAL A 199 -0.59 10.29 -18.54
C VAL A 199 -1.36 11.47 -17.96
N VAL A 200 -2.63 11.26 -17.64
CA VAL A 200 -3.49 12.28 -17.05
C VAL A 200 -3.85 11.90 -15.62
N GLY A 201 -3.58 12.79 -14.68
CA GLY A 201 -3.92 12.60 -13.27
C GLY A 201 -5.24 13.27 -12.92
N LEU A 202 -6.19 12.54 -12.36
CA LEU A 202 -7.41 13.09 -11.79
C LEU A 202 -7.31 13.17 -10.27
N THR A 203 -7.50 14.35 -9.69
CA THR A 203 -7.30 14.57 -8.25
C THR A 203 -8.23 15.63 -7.65
N SER A 204 -8.16 15.85 -6.34
CA SER A 204 -8.94 16.90 -5.67
C SER A 204 -8.35 18.29 -5.97
N PRO A 205 -9.15 19.38 -5.88
CA PRO A 205 -8.63 20.74 -6.07
C PRO A 205 -7.42 21.07 -5.19
N GLY A 206 -7.43 20.61 -3.93
CA GLY A 206 -6.33 20.85 -2.99
C GLY A 206 -5.02 20.14 -3.35
N ASN A 207 -5.07 19.05 -4.12
CA ASN A 207 -3.89 18.27 -4.50
C ASN A 207 -3.40 18.57 -5.93
N LYS A 208 -4.14 19.36 -6.73
CA LYS A 208 -3.81 19.62 -8.14
C LYS A 208 -2.40 20.19 -8.31
N ALA A 209 -2.07 21.25 -7.58
CA ALA A 209 -0.76 21.91 -7.69
C ALA A 209 0.40 20.97 -7.34
N PHE A 210 0.21 20.11 -6.33
CA PHE A 210 1.18 19.09 -5.98
C PHE A 210 1.37 18.09 -7.12
N VAL A 211 0.27 17.54 -7.68
CA VAL A 211 0.31 16.57 -8.79
C VAL A 211 1.00 17.17 -10.03
N GLU A 212 0.72 18.43 -10.37
CA GLU A 212 1.38 19.13 -11.49
C GLU A 212 2.88 19.32 -11.24
N GLY A 213 3.26 19.70 -10.02
CA GLY A 213 4.66 19.98 -9.66
C GLY A 213 5.59 18.76 -9.69
N LEU A 214 5.05 17.55 -9.72
CA LEU A 214 5.84 16.31 -9.76
C LEU A 214 6.46 16.00 -11.12
N GLY A 215 5.87 16.51 -12.22
CA GLY A 215 6.31 16.22 -13.59
C GLY A 215 6.02 14.80 -14.09
N TYR A 216 5.37 13.94 -13.30
CA TYR A 216 5.01 12.58 -13.73
C TYR A 216 3.81 12.57 -14.69
N TYR A 217 2.91 13.54 -14.58
CA TYR A 217 1.72 13.66 -15.40
C TYR A 217 1.94 14.65 -16.55
N ASP A 218 1.38 14.35 -17.72
CA ASP A 218 1.30 15.32 -18.82
C ASP A 218 0.26 16.40 -18.51
N LYS A 219 -0.83 16.01 -17.82
CA LYS A 219 -1.90 16.90 -17.36
C LYS A 219 -2.42 16.46 -16.00
N ALA A 220 -2.80 17.42 -15.17
CA ALA A 220 -3.58 17.17 -13.95
C ALA A 220 -4.93 17.90 -14.03
N VAL A 221 -6.00 17.16 -13.77
CA VAL A 221 -7.39 17.65 -13.83
C VAL A 221 -8.05 17.40 -12.48
N THR A 222 -8.96 18.29 -12.08
CA THR A 222 -9.75 18.07 -10.86
C THR A 222 -10.93 17.14 -11.15
N TYR A 223 -11.40 16.38 -10.15
CA TYR A 223 -12.58 15.51 -10.30
C TYR A 223 -13.80 16.22 -10.93
N GLY A 224 -14.04 17.49 -10.59
CA GLY A 224 -15.14 18.28 -11.14
C GLY A 224 -14.94 18.81 -12.56
N ASN A 225 -13.78 18.57 -13.18
CA ASN A 225 -13.43 19.14 -14.49
C ASN A 225 -13.07 18.08 -15.55
N VAL A 226 -13.56 16.84 -15.39
CA VAL A 226 -13.37 15.75 -16.36
C VAL A 226 -13.80 16.16 -17.78
N ALA A 227 -14.87 16.96 -17.88
CA ALA A 227 -15.41 17.44 -19.16
C ALA A 227 -14.44 18.28 -20.00
N ALA A 228 -13.34 18.78 -19.41
CA ALA A 228 -12.30 19.51 -20.13
C ALA A 228 -11.34 18.61 -20.92
N LEU A 229 -11.38 17.29 -20.71
CA LEU A 229 -10.56 16.33 -21.46
C LEU A 229 -11.16 16.05 -22.84
N ASP A 230 -10.33 15.78 -23.85
CA ASP A 230 -10.81 15.40 -25.17
C ASP A 230 -11.43 14.00 -25.15
N ALA A 231 -12.77 13.93 -25.16
CA ALA A 231 -13.55 12.69 -25.10
C ALA A 231 -13.30 11.72 -26.27
N ARG A 232 -12.62 12.15 -27.34
CA ARG A 232 -12.37 11.33 -28.54
C ARG A 232 -11.15 10.42 -28.41
N VAL A 233 -10.28 10.68 -27.43
CA VAL A 233 -9.03 9.94 -27.22
C VAL A 233 -9.34 8.57 -26.62
N PRO A 234 -8.84 7.46 -27.20
CA PRO A 234 -8.91 6.14 -26.56
C PRO A 234 -8.19 6.14 -25.21
N THR A 235 -8.93 5.86 -24.14
CA THR A 235 -8.49 6.06 -22.77
C THR A 235 -8.54 4.76 -21.97
N ALA A 236 -7.45 4.42 -21.29
CA ALA A 236 -7.43 3.45 -20.22
C ALA A 236 -7.61 4.17 -18.88
N VAL A 237 -8.51 3.68 -18.03
CA VAL A 237 -8.79 4.24 -16.71
C VAL A 237 -8.22 3.32 -15.65
N VAL A 238 -7.43 3.88 -14.73
CA VAL A 238 -6.96 3.18 -13.52
C VAL A 238 -7.51 3.90 -12.30
N ASP A 239 -8.42 3.24 -11.60
CA ASP A 239 -9.15 3.80 -10.47
C ASP A 239 -8.60 3.32 -9.12
N PHE A 240 -7.89 4.23 -8.44
CA PHE A 240 -7.49 4.08 -7.04
C PHE A 240 -8.38 4.88 -6.07
N ALA A 241 -9.30 5.71 -6.59
CA ALA A 241 -10.23 6.49 -5.77
C ALA A 241 -11.31 5.57 -5.22
N GLY A 242 -11.88 4.69 -6.06
CA GLY A 242 -13.01 3.86 -5.65
C GLY A 242 -14.27 4.70 -5.37
N ASP A 243 -14.36 5.87 -6.01
CA ASP A 243 -15.51 6.75 -5.99
C ASP A 243 -16.34 6.50 -7.26
N GLY A 244 -17.50 5.86 -7.09
CA GLY A 244 -18.36 5.48 -8.20
C GLY A 244 -19.00 6.65 -8.94
N GLU A 245 -19.12 7.82 -8.32
CA GLU A 245 -19.60 9.02 -9.02
C GLU A 245 -18.52 9.59 -9.93
N VAL A 246 -17.27 9.65 -9.43
CA VAL A 246 -16.11 10.04 -10.24
C VAL A 246 -15.92 9.08 -11.41
N LEU A 247 -15.96 7.77 -11.15
CA LEU A 247 -15.84 6.77 -12.19
C LEU A 247 -16.99 6.90 -13.21
N ALA A 248 -18.23 7.07 -12.75
CA ALA A 248 -19.37 7.26 -13.65
C ALA A 248 -19.26 8.53 -14.49
N ALA A 249 -18.75 9.63 -13.94
CA ALA A 249 -18.51 10.87 -14.69
C ALA A 249 -17.47 10.67 -15.79
N VAL A 250 -16.38 9.97 -15.49
CA VAL A 250 -15.36 9.58 -16.48
C VAL A 250 -15.98 8.72 -17.59
N HIS A 251 -16.69 7.66 -17.23
CA HIS A 251 -17.34 6.79 -18.21
C HIS A 251 -18.33 7.53 -19.10
N ARG A 252 -19.21 8.36 -18.53
CA ARG A 252 -20.19 9.14 -19.32
C ARG A 252 -19.52 10.14 -20.25
N HIS A 253 -18.37 10.69 -19.87
CA HIS A 253 -17.64 11.65 -20.70
C HIS A 253 -16.98 10.99 -21.91
N PHE A 254 -16.23 9.90 -21.69
CA PHE A 254 -15.48 9.23 -22.76
C PHE A 254 -16.31 8.20 -23.55
N GLY A 255 -17.37 7.65 -22.95
CA GLY A 255 -18.22 6.64 -23.56
C GLY A 255 -17.44 5.43 -24.08
N ASP A 256 -17.70 5.05 -25.33
CA ASP A 256 -17.05 3.93 -26.01
C ASP A 256 -15.54 4.14 -26.26
N ARG A 257 -14.98 5.31 -25.94
CA ARG A 257 -13.53 5.55 -25.98
C ARG A 257 -12.80 5.03 -24.75
N ILE A 258 -13.50 4.58 -23.72
CA ILE A 258 -12.86 3.81 -22.65
C ILE A 258 -12.56 2.41 -23.18
N VAL A 259 -11.28 2.15 -23.46
CA VAL A 259 -10.81 0.86 -23.98
C VAL A 259 -10.42 -0.11 -22.87
N GLU A 260 -10.12 0.41 -21.69
CA GLU A 260 -9.85 -0.36 -20.48
C GLU A 260 -10.33 0.43 -19.26
N SER A 261 -10.97 -0.24 -18.31
CA SER A 261 -11.36 0.35 -17.03
C SER A 261 -11.00 -0.62 -15.92
N THR A 262 -10.01 -0.25 -15.13
CA THR A 262 -9.44 -1.08 -14.07
C THR A 262 -9.64 -0.41 -12.72
N THR A 263 -10.19 -1.15 -11.77
CA THR A 263 -10.26 -0.73 -10.37
C THR A 263 -9.19 -1.42 -9.53
N VAL A 264 -8.62 -0.67 -8.59
CA VAL A 264 -7.55 -1.14 -7.72
C VAL A 264 -7.91 -0.85 -6.27
N GLY A 265 -8.08 -1.91 -5.50
CA GLY A 265 -8.50 -1.81 -4.11
C GLY A 265 -9.96 -1.37 -3.94
N LEU A 266 -10.31 -1.01 -2.71
CA LEU A 266 -11.62 -0.55 -2.27
C LEU A 266 -11.40 0.74 -1.46
N SER A 267 -11.26 1.87 -2.14
CA SER A 267 -10.57 3.03 -1.53
C SER A 267 -11.44 4.06 -0.81
N HIS A 268 -12.77 3.92 -0.71
CA HIS A 268 -13.58 4.82 0.13
C HIS A 268 -14.80 4.09 0.74
N LYS A 269 -14.94 4.14 2.09
CA LYS A 269 -16.03 3.50 2.87
C LYS A 269 -17.41 4.05 2.51
N ASP A 270 -17.47 5.36 2.28
CA ASP A 270 -18.71 6.11 2.10
C ASP A 270 -18.95 6.51 0.63
N ALA A 271 -18.06 6.09 -0.28
CA ALA A 271 -18.23 6.46 -1.68
C ALA A 271 -19.31 5.59 -2.35
N PRO A 272 -20.17 6.19 -3.18
CA PRO A 272 -21.18 5.45 -3.93
C PRO A 272 -20.53 4.38 -4.81
N ARG A 273 -21.16 3.20 -4.90
CA ARG A 273 -20.74 2.20 -5.89
C ARG A 273 -21.03 2.73 -7.28
N ALA A 274 -20.13 2.43 -8.23
CA ALA A 274 -20.36 2.75 -9.62
C ALA A 274 -21.64 2.06 -10.14
N PRO A 275 -22.44 2.73 -11.00
CA PRO A 275 -23.57 2.12 -11.68
C PRO A 275 -23.17 0.86 -12.46
N ALA A 276 -24.09 -0.10 -12.62
CA ALA A 276 -23.81 -1.32 -13.39
C ALA A 276 -23.73 -1.08 -14.91
N ASP A 277 -24.39 -0.02 -15.39
CA ASP A 277 -24.50 0.32 -16.82
C ASP A 277 -23.64 1.53 -17.15
N LEU A 278 -22.32 1.33 -17.11
CA LEU A 278 -21.35 2.33 -17.55
C LEU A 278 -20.97 2.09 -19.02
N PRO A 279 -20.94 3.14 -19.86
CA PRO A 279 -20.51 3.01 -21.25
C PRO A 279 -19.01 2.70 -21.36
N GLY A 280 -18.58 2.15 -22.50
CA GLY A 280 -17.21 1.70 -22.74
C GLY A 280 -16.83 0.40 -22.04
N ALA A 281 -15.52 0.14 -21.90
CA ALA A 281 -15.02 -1.08 -21.26
C ALA A 281 -15.50 -1.16 -19.79
N LYS A 282 -16.03 -2.31 -19.39
CA LYS A 282 -16.57 -2.48 -18.04
C LYS A 282 -15.46 -2.44 -16.98
N PRO A 283 -15.66 -1.74 -15.85
CA PRO A 283 -14.70 -1.77 -14.75
C PRO A 283 -14.43 -3.20 -14.29
N ARG A 284 -13.16 -3.60 -14.26
CA ARG A 284 -12.70 -4.89 -13.73
C ARG A 284 -11.65 -4.70 -12.65
N PHE A 285 -11.65 -5.60 -11.68
CA PHE A 285 -10.67 -5.57 -10.60
C PHE A 285 -9.31 -6.07 -11.11
N PHE A 286 -8.25 -5.31 -10.84
CA PHE A 286 -6.88 -5.79 -11.08
C PHE A 286 -6.36 -6.62 -9.91
N PHE A 287 -6.09 -7.89 -10.18
CA PHE A 287 -5.51 -8.79 -9.20
C PHE A 287 -3.99 -8.89 -9.40
N ALA A 288 -3.24 -8.11 -8.63
CA ALA A 288 -1.78 -8.03 -8.70
C ALA A 288 -1.04 -9.39 -8.67
N PRO A 289 -1.48 -10.41 -7.90
CA PRO A 289 -0.83 -11.73 -7.92
C PRO A 289 -0.83 -12.42 -9.29
N ASP A 290 -1.83 -12.18 -10.15
CA ASP A 290 -1.88 -12.81 -11.47
C ASP A 290 -0.75 -12.30 -12.36
N GLN A 291 -0.55 -10.98 -12.41
CA GLN A 291 0.55 -10.39 -13.18
C GLN A 291 1.91 -10.78 -12.60
N MET A 292 2.04 -10.79 -11.26
CA MET A 292 3.27 -11.22 -10.60
C MET A 292 3.62 -12.67 -10.97
N LYS A 293 2.63 -13.58 -10.94
CA LYS A 293 2.81 -14.97 -11.31
C LYS A 293 3.21 -15.10 -12.78
N LYS A 294 2.47 -14.47 -13.69
CA LYS A 294 2.78 -14.46 -15.13
C LYS A 294 4.23 -14.02 -15.39
N ARG A 295 4.65 -12.90 -14.82
CA ARG A 295 6.02 -12.40 -15.00
C ARG A 295 7.09 -13.24 -14.35
N SER A 296 6.79 -13.86 -13.21
CA SER A 296 7.72 -14.80 -12.56
C SER A 296 7.92 -16.06 -13.42
N ASP A 297 6.87 -16.53 -14.09
CA ASP A 297 6.94 -17.69 -15.00
C ASP A 297 7.70 -17.34 -16.30
N GLU A 298 7.51 -16.13 -16.84
CA GLU A 298 8.16 -15.67 -18.09
C GLU A 298 9.64 -15.27 -17.91
N LEU A 299 9.95 -14.53 -16.85
CA LEU A 299 11.28 -13.94 -16.63
C LEU A 299 12.15 -14.77 -15.66
N GLY A 300 11.54 -15.77 -15.02
CA GLY A 300 12.09 -16.40 -13.83
C GLY A 300 11.95 -15.51 -12.59
N ARG A 301 11.88 -16.13 -11.41
CA ARG A 301 11.72 -15.44 -10.12
C ARG A 301 12.79 -14.35 -9.90
N ASP A 302 14.05 -14.69 -10.11
CA ASP A 302 15.15 -13.73 -9.92
C ASP A 302 15.10 -12.58 -10.93
N GLY A 303 14.61 -12.83 -12.15
CA GLY A 303 14.43 -11.80 -13.17
C GLY A 303 13.35 -10.80 -12.77
N PHE A 304 12.20 -11.29 -12.32
CA PHE A 304 11.11 -10.45 -11.80
C PHE A 304 11.54 -9.66 -10.57
N GLU A 305 12.19 -10.31 -9.60
CA GLU A 305 12.65 -9.66 -8.36
C GLU A 305 13.68 -8.54 -8.66
N ARG A 306 14.61 -8.75 -9.61
CA ARG A 306 15.53 -7.70 -10.07
C ARG A 306 14.79 -6.53 -10.71
N MET A 307 13.87 -6.79 -11.64
CA MET A 307 13.11 -5.76 -12.33
C MET A 307 12.31 -4.88 -11.35
N LEU A 308 11.64 -5.50 -10.38
CA LEU A 308 10.93 -4.80 -9.32
C LEU A 308 11.89 -4.00 -8.42
N ALA A 309 13.03 -4.57 -8.06
CA ALA A 309 14.03 -3.89 -7.23
C ALA A 309 14.62 -2.66 -7.91
N GLU A 310 14.98 -2.76 -9.19
CA GLU A 310 15.48 -1.64 -10.00
C GLU A 310 14.43 -0.53 -10.12
N GLY A 311 13.18 -0.89 -10.41
CA GLY A 311 12.07 0.05 -10.45
C GLY A 311 11.87 0.77 -9.11
N TRP A 312 11.89 0.01 -8.00
CA TRP A 312 11.76 0.55 -6.66
C TRP A 312 12.86 1.55 -6.34
N HIS A 313 14.13 1.23 -6.63
CA HIS A 313 15.25 2.13 -6.32
C HIS A 313 15.13 3.44 -7.08
N ALA A 314 14.82 3.38 -8.38
CA ALA A 314 14.63 4.57 -9.20
C ALA A 314 13.46 5.44 -8.71
N PHE A 315 12.34 4.80 -8.32
CA PHE A 315 11.20 5.53 -7.76
C PHE A 315 11.50 6.12 -6.38
N ALA A 316 12.16 5.39 -5.49
CA ALA A 316 12.52 5.86 -4.16
C ALA A 316 13.51 7.03 -4.22
N GLU A 317 14.46 7.02 -5.16
CA GLU A 317 15.35 8.14 -5.45
C GLU A 317 14.56 9.37 -5.90
N ALA A 318 13.70 9.22 -6.90
CA ALA A 318 12.86 10.30 -7.40
C ALA A 318 11.89 10.83 -6.33
N ALA A 319 11.40 9.94 -5.46
CA ALA A 319 10.51 10.28 -4.35
C ALA A 319 11.18 11.20 -3.33
N GLY A 320 12.49 11.08 -3.13
CA GLY A 320 13.26 11.93 -2.23
C GLY A 320 13.16 13.43 -2.54
N ALA A 321 12.78 13.82 -3.77
CA ALA A 321 12.61 15.21 -4.15
C ALA A 321 11.29 15.84 -3.68
N TRP A 322 10.26 15.04 -3.39
CA TRP A 322 8.92 15.54 -3.07
C TRP A 322 8.33 14.98 -1.78
N ILE A 323 8.79 13.83 -1.30
CA ILE A 323 8.29 13.26 -0.05
C ILE A 323 9.10 13.76 1.15
N LYS A 324 8.39 14.32 2.13
CA LYS A 324 8.93 14.65 3.44
C LYS A 324 8.56 13.54 4.43
N ILE A 325 9.56 12.92 5.06
CA ILE A 325 9.32 12.00 6.17
C ILE A 325 9.11 12.78 7.45
N GLU A 326 7.93 12.60 8.06
CA GLU A 326 7.61 13.11 9.39
C GLU A 326 7.63 11.98 10.40
N ARG A 327 8.45 12.16 11.44
CA ARG A 327 8.64 11.16 12.50
C ARG A 327 7.82 11.52 13.71
N GLY A 328 7.06 10.57 14.23
CA GLY A 328 6.33 10.67 15.48
C GLY A 328 6.71 9.54 16.42
N LYS A 329 6.68 9.81 17.72
CA LYS A 329 7.00 8.82 18.76
C LYS A 329 5.97 8.84 19.87
N GLY A 330 5.69 7.67 20.42
CA GLY A 330 4.80 7.49 21.56
C GLY A 330 3.31 7.46 21.19
N GLU A 331 2.50 7.15 22.20
CA GLU A 331 1.07 6.87 22.05
C GLU A 331 0.28 8.04 21.43
N ASP A 332 0.55 9.26 21.89
CA ASP A 332 -0.14 10.46 21.43
C ASP A 332 0.14 10.76 19.96
N ALA A 333 1.38 10.59 19.51
CA ALA A 333 1.74 10.81 18.11
C ALA A 333 1.04 9.80 17.19
N ILE A 334 0.97 8.54 17.63
CA ILE A 334 0.29 7.47 16.89
C ILE A 334 -1.21 7.76 16.79
N ALA A 335 -1.86 8.05 17.91
CA ALA A 335 -3.29 8.35 17.96
C ALA A 335 -3.63 9.59 17.11
N ARG A 336 -2.82 10.66 17.19
CA ARG A 336 -3.04 11.87 16.40
C ARG A 336 -2.96 11.61 14.89
N VAL A 337 -1.89 10.95 14.43
CA VAL A 337 -1.73 10.67 12.99
C VAL A 337 -2.82 9.71 12.50
N TYR A 338 -3.23 8.74 13.31
CA TYR A 338 -4.38 7.89 13.00
C TYR A 338 -5.67 8.70 12.81
N THR A 339 -5.99 9.58 13.75
CA THR A 339 -7.19 10.44 13.67
C THR A 339 -7.14 11.38 12.47
N ASP A 340 -5.98 11.98 12.17
CA ASP A 340 -5.81 12.85 11.00
C ASP A 340 -6.03 12.05 9.69
N MET A 341 -5.50 10.82 9.60
CA MET A 341 -5.71 9.92 8.45
C MET A 341 -7.17 9.52 8.29
N LEU A 342 -7.84 9.15 9.38
CA LEU A 342 -9.25 8.77 9.38
C LEU A 342 -10.14 9.95 8.95
N ALA A 343 -9.82 11.17 9.38
CA ALA A 343 -10.50 12.39 8.99
C ALA A 343 -10.17 12.88 7.57
N GLY A 344 -9.36 12.14 6.80
CA GLY A 344 -8.95 12.52 5.45
C GLY A 344 -8.02 13.73 5.37
N LYS A 345 -7.42 14.15 6.50
CA LYS A 345 -6.44 15.27 6.57
C LYS A 345 -5.06 14.80 6.14
N ILE A 346 -4.94 14.43 4.87
CA ILE A 346 -3.75 13.76 4.32
C ILE A 346 -3.03 14.71 3.39
N ASN A 347 -1.77 15.02 3.71
CA ASN A 347 -0.87 15.66 2.75
C ASN A 347 -0.13 14.57 1.95
N PRO A 348 -0.34 14.45 0.64
CA PRO A 348 0.30 13.42 -0.18
C PRO A 348 1.82 13.56 -0.26
N ALA A 349 2.38 14.74 0.04
CA ALA A 349 3.81 14.97 0.12
C ALA A 349 4.43 14.49 1.44
N ILE A 350 3.64 14.03 2.42
CA ILE A 350 4.15 13.56 3.72
C ILE A 350 4.14 12.03 3.77
N GLY A 351 5.17 11.44 4.37
CA GLY A 351 5.20 10.05 4.80
C GLY A 351 5.38 9.99 6.32
N HIS A 352 4.42 9.41 7.04
CA HIS A 352 4.51 9.31 8.48
C HIS A 352 5.23 8.02 8.89
N ILE A 353 6.32 8.18 9.64
CA ILE A 353 7.03 7.09 10.30
C ILE A 353 6.84 7.23 11.80
N LEU A 354 6.27 6.20 12.42
CA LEU A 354 5.90 6.19 13.82
C LEU A 354 6.68 5.11 14.56
N GLY A 355 7.02 5.39 15.82
CA GLY A 355 7.62 4.43 16.74
C GLY A 355 7.02 4.54 18.14
N PHE A 356 7.12 3.48 18.93
CA PHE A 356 6.60 3.49 20.30
C PHE A 356 7.58 4.09 21.33
N LYS A 357 8.87 4.16 20.98
CA LYS A 357 9.97 4.68 21.82
C LYS A 357 10.71 5.83 21.14
#